data_AF-A0AAU4LZI5-F1
#
_entry.id   AF-A0AAU4LZI5-F1
#
_cell.length_a   1.000
_cell.length_b   1.000
_cell.length_c   1.000
_cell.angle_alpha   90.00
_cell.angle_beta   90.00
_cell.angle_gamma   90.00
#
_symmetry.space_group_name_H-M   'P 1'
#
loop_
_entity.id
_entity.type
_entity.pdbx_description
1 polymer ?
#
loop_
_entity_poly.entity_id
_entity_poly.type
_entity_poly.pdbx_seq_one_letter_code
_entity_poly.pdbx_strand_id
1 'polypeptide(L)'
;MIRGLLETGPGLLVQGITGTQGRLETRWMLDSGVRVAAGVTPGMGGSEVHGVPVFDTVAQAVAVTGARVAMSYAPPQAAADAVVEAAQAGIELVVVSSEKIPQHHWLRVLEVARRGHCRVIGPNSQGIVVPGVGRIGCPGGDEPWQRFAPGPVGIVSRSGGMASELGMFVRTWGWGTSVQVSIGGVPRSVRP
;
A
#
# COMPACT_ATOMS: atom_id res chain seq x y z
N MET A 1 7.08 14.13 2.34
CA MET A 1 7.66 12.81 2.06
C MET A 1 6.69 11.88 1.33
N ILE A 2 5.56 11.45 1.92
CA ILE A 2 4.57 10.56 1.24
C ILE A 2 3.98 11.19 -0.03
N ARG A 3 3.55 12.46 0.04
CA ARG A 3 3.06 13.21 -1.13
C ARG A 3 4.02 13.15 -2.32
N GLY A 4 5.31 13.43 -2.10
CA GLY A 4 6.33 13.39 -3.15
C GLY A 4 6.57 12.00 -3.75
N LEU A 5 6.28 10.93 -3.00
CA LEU A 5 6.34 9.56 -3.55
C LEU A 5 5.18 9.28 -4.52
N LEU A 6 4.05 9.97 -4.38
CA LEU A 6 2.86 9.78 -5.21
C LEU A 6 2.76 10.75 -6.41
N GLU A 7 3.24 12.00 -6.28
CA GLU A 7 3.06 13.03 -7.32
C GLU A 7 3.95 12.83 -8.56
N THR A 8 5.24 12.57 -8.37
CA THR A 8 6.22 12.53 -9.48
C THR A 8 7.27 11.43 -9.29
N GLY A 9 7.00 10.48 -8.39
CA GLY A 9 7.92 9.40 -8.08
C GLY A 9 8.06 8.38 -9.22
N PRO A 10 8.98 7.42 -9.08
CA PRO A 10 9.18 6.34 -10.05
C PRO A 10 7.99 5.36 -10.16
N GLY A 11 6.90 5.64 -9.44
CA GLY A 11 5.67 4.86 -9.44
C GLY A 11 5.60 3.83 -8.32
N LEU A 12 4.40 3.28 -8.16
CA LEU A 12 4.04 2.24 -7.22
C LEU A 12 4.22 0.85 -7.85
N LEU A 13 4.74 -0.08 -7.08
CA LEU A 13 4.73 -1.50 -7.39
C LEU A 13 3.62 -2.22 -6.62
N VAL A 14 2.99 -3.23 -7.22
CA VAL A 14 1.96 -4.05 -6.56
C VAL A 14 2.39 -5.51 -6.47
N GLN A 15 2.72 -6.00 -5.27
CA GLN A 15 2.95 -7.43 -5.04
C GLN A 15 1.60 -8.15 -4.89
N GLY A 16 1.41 -9.25 -5.62
CA GLY A 16 0.13 -9.97 -5.68
C GLY A 16 -0.90 -9.32 -6.62
N ILE A 17 -0.45 -8.54 -7.61
CA ILE A 17 -1.30 -7.80 -8.55
C ILE A 17 -2.34 -8.68 -9.29
N THR A 18 -2.00 -9.95 -9.54
CA THR A 18 -2.84 -10.87 -10.32
C THR A 18 -3.95 -11.51 -9.49
N GLY A 19 -3.88 -11.44 -8.16
CA GLY A 19 -4.92 -11.94 -7.26
C GLY A 19 -6.16 -11.06 -7.27
N THR A 20 -7.29 -11.57 -6.78
CA THR A 20 -8.59 -10.87 -6.81
C THR A 20 -8.53 -9.47 -6.21
N GLN A 21 -7.96 -9.34 -5.00
CA GLN A 21 -7.82 -8.05 -4.33
C GLN A 21 -6.79 -7.15 -5.03
N GLY A 22 -5.65 -7.72 -5.43
CA GLY A 22 -4.61 -6.99 -6.16
C GLY A 22 -5.12 -6.37 -7.46
N ARG A 23 -5.91 -7.11 -8.25
CA ARG A 23 -6.53 -6.60 -9.49
C ARG A 23 -7.48 -5.44 -9.19
N LEU A 24 -8.45 -5.66 -8.30
CA LEU A 24 -9.47 -4.68 -7.96
C LEU A 24 -8.86 -3.38 -7.46
N GLU A 25 -7.99 -3.48 -6.45
CA GLU A 25 -7.41 -2.30 -5.83
C GLU A 25 -6.34 -1.63 -6.71
N THR A 26 -5.70 -2.38 -7.63
CA THR A 26 -4.84 -1.76 -8.66
C THR A 26 -5.64 -0.86 -9.59
N ARG A 27 -6.81 -1.30 -10.06
CA ARG A 27 -7.71 -0.44 -10.84
C ARG A 27 -8.07 0.81 -10.05
N TRP A 28 -8.43 0.68 -8.78
CA TRP A 28 -8.72 1.79 -7.89
C TRP A 28 -7.56 2.77 -7.66
N MET A 29 -6.33 2.29 -7.63
CA MET A 29 -5.13 3.14 -7.55
C MET A 29 -4.91 3.89 -8.87
N LEU A 30 -5.06 3.22 -10.01
CA LEU A 30 -4.99 3.84 -11.34
C LEU A 30 -6.06 4.92 -11.52
N ASP A 31 -7.32 4.62 -11.18
CA ASP A 31 -8.46 5.56 -11.27
C ASP A 31 -8.27 6.80 -10.37
N SER A 32 -7.45 6.69 -9.32
CA SER A 32 -7.11 7.80 -8.45
C SER A 32 -6.04 8.75 -9.01
N GLY A 33 -5.42 8.39 -10.14
CA GLY A 33 -4.34 9.14 -10.78
C GLY A 33 -2.93 8.69 -10.37
N VAL A 34 -2.78 7.68 -9.51
CA VAL A 34 -1.45 7.16 -9.12
C VAL A 34 -0.85 6.34 -10.25
N ARG A 35 0.43 6.59 -10.53
CA ARG A 35 1.22 5.76 -11.43
C ARG A 35 1.54 4.42 -10.78
N VAL A 36 0.85 3.36 -11.18
CA VAL A 36 1.26 1.98 -10.88
C VAL A 36 2.22 1.52 -11.98
N ALA A 37 3.50 1.43 -11.66
CA ALA A 37 4.56 1.19 -12.64
C ALA A 37 4.78 -0.30 -12.94
N ALA A 38 4.55 -1.16 -11.96
CA ALA A 38 4.75 -2.59 -12.11
C ALA A 38 3.87 -3.41 -11.16
N GLY A 39 3.58 -4.62 -11.59
CA GLY A 39 3.02 -5.67 -10.76
C GLY A 39 4.03 -6.79 -10.54
N VAL A 40 3.91 -7.52 -9.45
CA VAL A 40 4.72 -8.71 -9.16
C VAL A 40 3.81 -9.87 -8.82
N THR A 41 4.00 -10.99 -9.50
CA THR A 41 3.43 -12.29 -9.13
C THR A 41 4.37 -13.37 -9.63
N PRO A 42 5.02 -14.15 -8.73
CA PRO A 42 5.92 -15.22 -9.13
C PRO A 42 5.25 -16.21 -10.10
N GLY A 43 5.92 -16.49 -11.22
CA GLY A 43 5.45 -17.40 -12.28
C GLY A 43 4.52 -16.75 -13.30
N MET A 44 4.23 -15.45 -13.17
CA MET A 44 3.34 -14.70 -14.07
C MET A 44 4.07 -13.54 -14.76
N GLY A 45 5.40 -13.50 -14.70
CA GLY A 45 6.22 -12.52 -15.42
C GLY A 45 5.91 -12.47 -16.92
N GLY A 46 5.87 -11.27 -17.48
CA GLY A 46 5.54 -11.02 -18.89
C GLY A 46 4.04 -10.86 -19.18
N SER A 47 3.17 -11.09 -18.20
CA SER A 47 1.75 -10.76 -18.30
C SER A 47 1.45 -9.29 -17.98
N GLU A 48 0.19 -8.88 -18.10
CA GLU A 48 -0.27 -7.55 -17.71
C GLU A 48 -1.58 -7.60 -16.89
N VAL A 49 -1.77 -6.60 -16.04
CA VAL A 49 -3.02 -6.36 -15.29
C VAL A 49 -3.38 -4.89 -15.43
N HIS A 50 -4.55 -4.59 -16.03
CA HIS A 50 -4.98 -3.20 -16.28
C HIS A 50 -3.94 -2.35 -17.06
N GLY A 51 -3.17 -2.98 -17.96
CA GLY A 51 -2.07 -2.35 -18.70
C GLY A 51 -0.79 -2.14 -17.89
N VAL A 52 -0.72 -2.65 -16.65
CA VAL A 52 0.49 -2.64 -15.82
C VAL A 52 1.28 -3.93 -16.09
N PRO A 53 2.59 -3.84 -16.45
CA PRO A 53 3.41 -5.02 -16.70
C PRO A 53 3.68 -5.80 -15.41
N VAL A 54 3.62 -7.13 -15.50
CA VAL A 54 3.86 -8.05 -14.38
C VAL A 54 5.24 -8.70 -14.50
N PHE A 55 5.94 -8.76 -13.38
CA PHE A 55 7.25 -9.39 -13.23
C PHE A 55 7.18 -10.54 -12.23
N ASP A 56 8.16 -11.44 -12.27
CA ASP A 56 8.24 -12.55 -11.32
C ASP A 56 8.75 -12.11 -9.95
N THR A 57 9.61 -11.08 -9.92
CA THR A 57 10.27 -10.59 -8.68
C THR A 57 10.22 -9.07 -8.57
N VAL A 58 10.28 -8.57 -7.34
CA VAL A 58 10.38 -7.13 -7.07
C VAL A 58 11.70 -6.56 -7.60
N ALA A 59 12.80 -7.31 -7.51
CA ALA A 59 14.10 -6.86 -8.02
C ALA A 59 14.06 -6.58 -9.53
N GLN A 60 13.44 -7.46 -10.32
CA GLN A 60 13.25 -7.22 -11.76
C GLN A 60 12.40 -5.98 -12.03
N ALA A 61 11.26 -5.87 -11.33
CA ALA A 61 10.35 -4.75 -11.50
C ALA A 61 11.01 -3.40 -11.14
N VAL A 62 11.77 -3.35 -10.04
CA VAL A 62 12.50 -2.16 -9.62
C VAL A 62 13.63 -1.83 -10.59
N ALA A 63 14.37 -2.82 -11.10
CA ALA A 63 15.43 -2.58 -12.08
C ALA A 63 14.91 -1.91 -13.36
N VAL A 64 13.68 -2.24 -13.79
CA VAL A 64 13.06 -1.67 -14.99
C VAL A 64 12.38 -0.32 -14.73
N THR A 65 11.67 -0.20 -13.60
CA THR A 65 10.78 0.94 -13.35
C THR A 65 11.36 1.99 -12.40
N GLY A 66 12.34 1.60 -11.59
CA GLY A 66 12.87 2.40 -10.49
C GLY A 66 11.91 2.57 -9.31
N ALA A 67 10.79 1.84 -9.25
CA ALA A 67 9.75 2.01 -8.24
C ALA A 67 10.32 2.00 -6.81
N ARG A 68 9.79 2.88 -5.95
CA ARG A 68 10.27 3.08 -4.56
C ARG A 68 9.22 2.83 -3.50
N VAL A 69 7.98 2.57 -3.92
CA VAL A 69 6.86 2.26 -3.03
C VAL A 69 6.24 0.95 -3.49
N ALA A 70 5.83 0.11 -2.55
CA ALA A 70 5.09 -1.11 -2.83
C ALA A 70 3.78 -1.18 -2.04
N MET A 71 2.74 -1.69 -2.70
CA MET A 71 1.52 -2.19 -2.06
C MET A 71 1.55 -3.71 -2.12
N SER A 72 1.42 -4.39 -0.98
CA SER A 72 1.47 -5.84 -0.89
C SER A 72 0.10 -6.43 -0.57
N TYR A 73 -0.33 -7.32 -1.46
CA TYR A 73 -1.48 -8.22 -1.32
C TYR A 73 -1.05 -9.68 -1.16
N ALA A 74 0.20 -9.92 -0.76
CA ALA A 74 0.67 -11.28 -0.49
C ALA A 74 -0.21 -11.94 0.58
N PRO A 75 -0.52 -13.25 0.48
CA PRO A 75 -1.28 -13.94 1.50
C PRO A 75 -0.53 -13.95 2.84
N PRO A 76 -1.21 -14.15 3.99
CA PRO A 76 -0.59 -14.03 5.32
C PRO A 76 0.69 -14.85 5.51
N GLN A 77 0.78 -16.02 4.88
CA GLN A 77 1.95 -16.90 4.94
C GLN A 77 3.16 -16.33 4.20
N ALA A 78 2.94 -15.51 3.17
CA ALA A 78 3.98 -14.93 2.30
C ALA A 78 4.21 -13.43 2.56
N ALA A 79 3.41 -12.79 3.42
CA ALA A 79 3.48 -11.35 3.68
C ALA A 79 4.85 -10.93 4.26
N ALA A 80 5.47 -11.78 5.06
CA ALA A 80 6.81 -11.53 5.59
C ALA A 80 7.86 -11.48 4.47
N ASP A 81 7.88 -12.51 3.64
CA ASP A 81 8.83 -12.63 2.52
C ASP A 81 8.63 -11.50 1.52
N ALA A 82 7.39 -11.10 1.25
CA ALA A 82 7.07 -9.97 0.39
C ALA A 82 7.71 -8.65 0.87
N VAL A 83 7.66 -8.36 2.18
CA VAL A 83 8.29 -7.17 2.74
C VAL A 83 9.82 -7.26 2.68
N VAL A 84 10.39 -8.44 2.95
CA VAL A 84 11.84 -8.66 2.89
C VAL A 84 12.35 -8.49 1.46
N GLU A 85 11.68 -9.08 0.47
CA GLU A 85 11.98 -8.94 -0.94
C GLU A 85 11.94 -7.47 -1.38
N ALA A 86 10.91 -6.74 -0.97
CA ALA A 86 10.79 -5.32 -1.26
C ALA A 86 11.93 -4.50 -0.65
N ALA A 87 12.27 -4.74 0.62
CA ALA A 87 13.37 -4.06 1.30
C ALA A 87 14.72 -4.34 0.62
N GLN A 88 14.98 -5.58 0.22
CA GLN A 88 16.22 -5.97 -0.49
C GLN A 88 16.31 -5.36 -1.89
N ALA A 89 15.17 -5.16 -2.56
CA ALA A 89 15.11 -4.52 -3.87
C ALA A 89 15.22 -2.98 -3.81
N GLY A 90 15.33 -2.37 -2.62
CA GLY A 90 15.47 -0.92 -2.46
C GLY A 90 14.15 -0.14 -2.40
N ILE A 91 13.03 -0.81 -2.11
CA ILE A 91 11.77 -0.14 -1.81
C ILE A 91 11.90 0.64 -0.49
N GLU A 92 11.50 1.92 -0.49
CA GLU A 92 11.61 2.80 0.67
C GLU A 92 10.37 2.75 1.58
N LEU A 93 9.24 2.31 1.04
CA LEU A 93 7.95 2.18 1.74
C LEU A 93 7.14 1.00 1.21
N VAL A 94 6.75 0.10 2.10
CA VAL A 94 5.82 -1.00 1.81
C VAL A 94 4.54 -0.84 2.64
N VAL A 95 3.40 -0.89 1.98
CA VAL A 95 2.07 -0.96 2.61
C VAL A 95 1.58 -2.41 2.54
N VAL A 96 1.19 -3.00 3.66
CA VAL A 96 0.82 -4.42 3.76
C VAL A 96 -0.65 -4.57 4.15
N SER A 97 -1.44 -5.16 3.24
CA SER A 97 -2.88 -5.36 3.46
C SER A 97 -3.22 -6.63 4.25
N SER A 98 -2.33 -7.63 4.25
CA SER A 98 -2.62 -8.96 4.80
C SER A 98 -2.93 -8.90 6.30
N GLU A 99 -3.95 -9.64 6.74
CA GLU A 99 -4.29 -9.82 8.14
C GLU A 99 -3.77 -11.18 8.67
N LYS A 100 -3.90 -11.44 9.98
CA LYS A 100 -3.66 -12.75 10.61
C LYS A 100 -2.23 -13.26 10.48
N ILE A 101 -1.28 -12.35 10.37
CA ILE A 101 0.15 -12.65 10.47
C ILE A 101 0.50 -12.90 11.94
N PRO A 102 1.24 -13.96 12.29
CA PRO A 102 1.70 -14.17 13.66
C PRO A 102 2.57 -13.00 14.17
N GLN A 103 2.32 -12.53 15.40
CA GLN A 103 3.02 -11.37 15.96
C GLN A 103 4.56 -11.51 15.95
N HIS A 104 5.08 -12.69 16.30
CA HIS A 104 6.52 -12.93 16.33
C HIS A 104 7.15 -12.94 14.92
N HIS A 105 6.40 -13.34 13.88
CA HIS A 105 6.83 -13.18 12.49
C HIS A 105 6.86 -11.70 12.11
N TRP A 106 5.82 -10.95 12.46
CA TRP A 106 5.75 -9.52 12.13
C TRP A 106 6.87 -8.70 12.77
N LEU A 107 7.25 -8.99 14.02
CA LEU A 107 8.39 -8.33 14.67
C LEU A 107 9.71 -8.54 13.92
N ARG A 108 9.94 -9.76 13.39
CA ARG A 108 11.12 -10.05 12.57
C ARG A 108 11.09 -9.27 11.26
N VAL A 109 9.92 -9.19 10.61
CA VAL A 109 9.72 -8.41 9.37
C VAL A 109 10.07 -6.95 9.58
N LEU A 110 9.59 -6.33 10.66
CA LEU A 110 9.89 -4.94 10.98
C LEU A 110 11.38 -4.69 11.20
N GLU A 111 12.08 -5.61 11.87
CA GLU A 111 13.53 -5.49 12.07
C GLU A 111 14.32 -5.64 10.76
N VAL A 112 13.94 -6.57 9.88
CA VAL A 112 14.58 -6.73 8.57
C VAL A 112 14.33 -5.49 7.71
N ALA A 113 13.09 -5.01 7.63
CA ALA A 113 12.75 -3.81 6.87
C ALA A 113 13.53 -2.59 7.37
N ARG A 114 13.66 -2.42 8.69
CA ARG A 114 14.45 -1.34 9.30
C ARG A 114 15.92 -1.38 8.88
N ARG A 115 16.54 -2.57 8.83
CA ARG A 115 17.92 -2.74 8.37
C ARG A 115 18.09 -2.45 6.87
N GLY A 116 17.06 -2.71 6.07
CA GLY A 116 17.02 -2.37 4.65
C GLY A 116 16.58 -0.94 4.35
N HIS A 117 16.49 -0.05 5.35
CA HIS A 117 15.97 1.32 5.22
C HIS A 117 14.56 1.40 4.60
N CYS A 118 13.78 0.33 4.73
CA CYS A 118 12.42 0.22 4.24
C CYS A 118 11.43 0.49 5.37
N ARG A 119 10.51 1.44 5.17
CA ARG A 119 9.41 1.69 6.12
C ARG A 119 8.26 0.75 5.82
N VAL A 120 7.53 0.35 6.85
CA VAL A 120 6.39 -0.55 6.74
C VAL A 120 5.15 0.10 7.35
N ILE A 121 4.06 0.09 6.59
CA ILE A 121 2.71 0.43 7.08
C ILE A 121 1.88 -0.85 7.05
N GLY A 122 1.37 -1.24 8.21
CA GLY A 122 0.64 -2.50 8.38
C GLY A 122 1.13 -3.33 9.57
N PRO A 123 0.68 -4.59 9.66
CA PRO A 123 -0.10 -5.31 8.66
C PRO A 123 -1.57 -4.89 8.73
N ASN A 124 -2.45 -5.49 7.93
CA ASN A 124 -3.88 -5.15 7.90
C ASN A 124 -4.13 -3.65 7.66
N SER A 125 -3.35 -3.04 6.76
CA SER A 125 -3.53 -1.65 6.37
C SER A 125 -4.46 -1.55 5.16
N GLN A 126 -5.41 -0.62 5.21
CA GLN A 126 -6.15 -0.21 4.01
C GLN A 126 -5.32 0.71 3.11
N GLY A 127 -4.24 1.29 3.63
CA GLY A 127 -3.30 2.10 2.88
C GLY A 127 -3.40 3.61 3.15
N ILE A 128 -3.13 4.39 2.11
CA ILE A 128 -2.85 5.83 2.18
C ILE A 128 -3.68 6.57 1.14
N VAL A 129 -4.21 7.73 1.49
CA VAL A 129 -4.78 8.66 0.50
C VAL A 129 -4.24 10.07 0.73
N VAL A 130 -3.83 10.71 -0.36
CA VAL A 130 -3.44 12.12 -0.41
C VAL A 130 -4.42 12.80 -1.36
N PRO A 131 -5.42 13.54 -0.85
CA PRO A 131 -6.43 14.17 -1.69
C PRO A 131 -5.81 15.14 -2.70
N GLY A 132 -6.29 15.06 -3.94
CA GLY A 132 -5.73 15.82 -5.08
C GLY A 132 -4.46 15.22 -5.68
N VAL A 133 -3.95 14.10 -5.15
CA VAL A 133 -2.77 13.39 -5.68
C VAL A 133 -3.11 11.95 -6.03
N GLY A 134 -3.75 11.22 -5.11
CA GLY A 134 -4.13 9.82 -5.33
C GLY A 134 -4.06 8.96 -4.08
N ARG A 135 -4.10 7.63 -4.25
CA ARG A 135 -4.09 6.66 -3.14
C ARG A 135 -3.25 5.42 -3.39
N ILE A 136 -2.88 4.76 -2.29
CA ILE A 136 -2.29 3.42 -2.25
C ILE A 136 -3.27 2.55 -1.46
N GLY A 137 -3.68 1.42 -2.04
CA GLY A 137 -4.68 0.52 -1.47
C GLY A 137 -6.12 1.00 -1.66
N CYS A 138 -6.99 0.62 -0.73
CA CYS A 138 -8.43 0.87 -0.77
C CYS A 138 -9.00 1.95 0.19
N PRO A 139 -8.28 2.98 0.69
CA PRO A 139 -8.93 3.99 1.52
C PRO A 139 -10.09 4.66 0.78
N GLY A 140 -11.23 4.74 1.45
CA GLY A 140 -12.45 5.35 0.90
C GLY A 140 -13.20 4.52 -0.15
N GLY A 141 -12.82 3.27 -0.42
CA GLY A 141 -13.59 2.35 -1.28
C GLY A 141 -13.60 2.74 -2.76
N ASP A 142 -14.67 2.48 -3.47
CA ASP A 142 -14.86 2.88 -4.88
C ASP A 142 -14.97 4.41 -5.05
N GLU A 143 -15.51 5.12 -4.07
CA GLU A 143 -15.75 6.56 -4.11
C GLU A 143 -14.92 7.34 -3.06
N PRO A 144 -13.58 7.40 -3.18
CA PRO A 144 -12.73 8.04 -2.18
C PRO A 144 -12.98 9.56 -2.07
N TRP A 145 -13.32 10.22 -3.18
CA TRP A 145 -13.44 11.67 -3.25
C TRP A 145 -14.73 12.24 -2.66
N GLN A 146 -15.70 11.39 -2.34
CA GLN A 146 -16.84 11.78 -1.49
C GLN A 146 -16.41 11.93 -0.03
N ARG A 147 -15.37 11.21 0.39
CA ARG A 147 -14.88 11.16 1.78
C ARG A 147 -13.75 12.14 2.01
N PHE A 148 -12.85 12.32 1.03
CA PHE A 148 -11.69 13.18 1.20
C PHE A 148 -11.70 14.38 0.26
N ALA A 149 -11.36 15.55 0.80
CA ALA A 149 -11.06 16.77 0.07
C ALA A 149 -9.66 17.27 0.47
N PRO A 150 -8.91 17.98 -0.38
CA PRO A 150 -7.64 18.60 0.02
C PRO A 150 -7.83 19.59 1.17
N GLY A 151 -6.94 19.55 2.17
CA GLY A 151 -6.89 20.53 3.25
C GLY A 151 -5.78 20.24 4.26
N PRO A 152 -5.80 20.88 5.44
CA PRO A 152 -4.66 20.85 6.36
C PRO A 152 -4.62 19.63 7.31
N VAL A 153 -5.73 18.89 7.48
CA VAL A 153 -5.87 17.90 8.56
C VAL A 153 -5.21 16.57 8.20
N GLY A 154 -4.26 16.11 9.01
CA GLY A 154 -3.68 14.77 8.89
C GLY A 154 -4.49 13.73 9.69
N ILE A 155 -4.80 12.58 9.09
CA ILE A 155 -5.55 11.49 9.73
C ILE A 155 -4.67 10.25 9.83
N VAL A 156 -4.49 9.72 11.04
CA VAL A 156 -3.79 8.46 11.28
C VAL A 156 -4.68 7.58 12.14
N SER A 157 -4.96 6.37 11.68
CA SER A 157 -5.86 5.44 12.38
C SER A 157 -5.43 3.99 12.19
N ARG A 158 -5.67 3.15 13.20
CA ARG A 158 -5.51 1.70 13.08
C ARG A 158 -6.63 1.05 12.25
N SER A 159 -7.85 1.59 12.35
CA SER A 159 -9.00 1.11 11.59
C SER A 159 -9.13 1.94 10.31
N GLY A 160 -9.09 1.28 9.15
CA GLY A 160 -9.24 1.96 7.87
C GLY A 160 -10.65 2.49 7.62
N GLY A 161 -11.68 1.77 8.07
CA GLY A 161 -13.08 2.24 8.02
C GLY A 161 -13.26 3.53 8.83
N MET A 162 -12.79 3.53 10.08
CA MET A 162 -12.83 4.74 10.92
C MET A 162 -11.98 5.87 10.35
N ALA A 163 -10.85 5.57 9.70
CA ALA A 163 -10.03 6.59 9.04
C ALA A 163 -10.84 7.31 7.93
N SER A 164 -11.60 6.53 7.17
CA SER A 164 -12.44 7.01 6.08
C SER A 164 -13.64 7.82 6.60
N GLU A 165 -14.26 7.37 7.69
CA GLU A 165 -15.32 8.11 8.38
C GLU A 165 -14.82 9.45 8.95
N LEU A 166 -13.64 9.46 9.58
CA LEU A 166 -13.02 10.70 10.03
C LEU A 166 -12.75 11.66 8.87
N GLY A 167 -12.33 11.16 7.71
CA GLY A 167 -12.19 11.97 6.50
C GLY A 167 -13.51 12.64 6.10
N MET A 168 -14.60 11.88 6.11
CA MET A 168 -15.93 12.39 5.81
C MET A 168 -16.39 13.44 6.84
N PHE A 169 -16.13 13.25 8.14
CA PHE A 169 -16.46 14.24 9.16
C PHE A 169 -15.66 15.53 8.99
N VAL A 170 -14.34 15.43 8.79
CA VAL A 170 -13.46 16.58 8.49
C VAL A 170 -14.01 17.37 7.29
N ARG A 171 -14.39 16.68 6.21
CA ARG A 171 -15.02 17.28 5.04
C ARG A 171 -16.35 17.97 5.36
N THR A 172 -17.24 17.28 6.07
CA THR A 172 -18.57 17.78 6.42
C THR A 172 -18.50 19.03 7.31
N TRP A 173 -17.47 19.12 8.15
CA TRP A 173 -17.20 20.30 8.97
C TRP A 173 -16.52 21.45 8.21
N GLY A 174 -16.38 21.36 6.89
CA GLY A 174 -15.80 22.41 6.05
C GLY A 174 -14.27 22.42 5.99
N TRP A 175 -13.62 21.37 6.50
CA TRP A 175 -12.17 21.20 6.43
C TRP A 175 -11.79 20.20 5.33
N GLY A 176 -10.49 20.02 5.11
CA GLY A 176 -9.98 18.99 4.21
C GLY A 176 -8.81 18.23 4.82
N THR A 177 -8.52 17.09 4.22
CA THR A 177 -7.48 16.15 4.64
C THR A 177 -6.21 16.38 3.84
N SER A 178 -5.07 16.50 4.53
CA SER A 178 -3.75 16.61 3.91
C SER A 178 -3.22 15.24 3.49
N VAL A 179 -3.36 14.26 4.38
CA VAL A 179 -3.06 12.84 4.17
C VAL A 179 -3.87 12.02 5.16
N GLN A 180 -4.34 10.85 4.72
CA GLN A 180 -4.85 9.83 5.61
C GLN A 180 -3.96 8.59 5.51
N VAL A 181 -3.57 8.04 6.65
CA VAL A 181 -2.81 6.79 6.75
C VAL A 181 -3.56 5.81 7.66
N SER A 182 -3.97 4.69 7.09
CA SER A 182 -4.39 3.53 7.87
C SER A 182 -3.15 2.74 8.25
N ILE A 183 -2.72 2.80 9.52
CA ILE A 183 -1.52 2.09 9.99
C ILE A 183 -1.77 0.59 10.21
N GLY A 184 -3.03 0.19 10.18
CA GLY A 184 -3.46 -1.19 10.37
C GLY A 184 -3.46 -1.66 11.83
N GLY A 185 -3.93 -2.89 12.01
CA GLY A 185 -4.10 -3.51 13.31
C GLY A 185 -2.85 -4.27 13.78
N VAL A 186 -2.68 -4.36 15.10
CA VAL A 186 -1.62 -5.20 15.68
C VAL A 186 -1.93 -6.67 15.37
N PRO A 187 -0.98 -7.46 14.85
CA PRO A 187 -1.17 -8.88 14.65
C PRO A 187 -1.56 -9.55 15.98
N ARG A 188 -2.64 -10.34 15.97
CA ARG A 188 -3.14 -11.03 17.17
C ARG A 188 -2.20 -12.19 17.51
N SER A 189 -2.07 -12.52 18.79
CA SER A 189 -1.46 -13.81 19.17
C SER A 189 -2.33 -14.92 18.60
N VAL A 190 -1.85 -15.60 17.56
CA VAL A 190 -2.44 -16.87 17.17
C VAL A 190 -2.06 -17.82 18.31
N ARG A 191 -3.05 -18.34 19.05
CA ARG A 191 -2.76 -19.41 20.01
C ARG A 191 -2.14 -20.57 19.21
N PRO A 192 -1.07 -21.20 19.73
CA PRO A 192 -0.43 -22.33 19.07
C PRO A 192 -1.43 -23.45 18.78
#